data_AF-A0A0D7CL36-F1
#
_entry.id   AF-A0A0D7CL36-F1
#
_cell.length_a   1.000
_cell.length_b   1.000
_cell.length_c   1.000
_cell.angle_alpha   90.00
_cell.angle_beta   90.00
_cell.angle_gamma   90.00
#
_symmetry.space_group_name_H-M   'P 1'
#
loop_
_entity.id
_entity.type
_entity.pdbx_description
1 polymer ?
#
loop_
_entity_poly.entity_id
_entity_poly.type
_entity_poly.pdbx_seq_one_letter_code
_entity_poly.pdbx_strand_id
1 'polypeptide(L)'
;MTRTPPQHGERACYLRGCRRPECIDANKRYCKQYRVATIHRPIRVDATPVRQRLEQWSNQGYSHTQIITVVGGSSGDISKILAGQPTVAPKVAARILASAGPTGTPFHAVTDSTGTIRRAQALHTIGHSYYKIAASVPMAVNHLGRLLDKQPPTVRVAVAEGMAAAYKRLSAIPGTDGKAKARAARLGWKSVAAWDDNIDDPAATPETDQNVVDLDNRRELAALRRAEIEHLASFNIPEHEIANRLGMSRDYVHDLLRDMRKDRFTKPAMASVSNLEVAA
;
A
#
# COMPACT_ATOMS: atom_id res chain seq x y z
N MET A 1 -23.03 71.34 -41.14
CA MET A 1 -22.17 70.13 -41.12
C MET A 1 -23.02 68.93 -40.73
N THR A 2 -23.37 68.06 -41.68
CA THR A 2 -24.12 66.82 -41.41
C THR A 2 -23.18 65.81 -40.75
N ARG A 3 -23.45 65.41 -39.50
CA ARG A 3 -22.67 64.34 -38.84
C ARG A 3 -23.01 63.01 -39.50
N THR A 4 -22.02 62.35 -40.08
CA THR A 4 -22.14 60.98 -40.58
C THR A 4 -22.70 60.07 -39.49
N PRO A 5 -23.73 59.25 -39.78
CA PRO A 5 -24.27 58.32 -38.80
C PRO A 5 -23.19 57.27 -38.44
N PRO A 6 -23.13 56.83 -37.18
CA PRO A 6 -22.16 55.84 -36.74
C PRO A 6 -22.38 54.51 -37.46
N GLN A 7 -21.30 53.90 -37.93
CA GLN A 7 -21.36 52.66 -38.69
C GLN A 7 -21.47 51.46 -37.74
N HIS A 8 -22.08 50.37 -38.20
CA HIS A 8 -22.06 49.10 -37.48
C HIS A 8 -20.61 48.60 -37.35
N GLY A 9 -20.28 48.00 -36.19
CA GLY A 9 -18.89 47.65 -35.85
C GLY A 9 -18.11 48.76 -35.13
N GLU A 10 -18.72 49.92 -34.88
CA GLU A 10 -18.16 50.98 -34.03
C GLU A 10 -18.82 51.03 -32.65
N ARG A 11 -18.08 51.46 -31.63
CA ARG A 11 -18.63 51.70 -30.29
C ARG A 11 -19.75 52.76 -30.29
N ALA A 12 -19.63 53.78 -31.13
CA ALA A 12 -20.63 54.85 -31.22
C ALA A 12 -22.02 54.30 -31.60
N CYS A 13 -22.08 53.27 -32.45
CA CYS A 13 -23.33 52.60 -32.81
C CYS A 13 -23.90 51.78 -31.64
N TYR A 14 -23.05 51.08 -30.87
CA TYR A 14 -23.47 50.38 -29.64
C TYR A 14 -24.07 51.33 -28.60
N LEU A 15 -23.45 52.50 -28.39
CA LEU A 15 -23.93 53.51 -27.43
C LEU A 15 -25.28 54.11 -27.82
N ARG A 16 -25.65 54.09 -29.10
CA ARG A 16 -26.97 54.51 -29.58
C ARG A 16 -28.05 53.43 -29.47
N GLY A 17 -27.73 52.27 -28.89
CA GLY A 17 -28.70 51.20 -28.63
C GLY A 17 -28.57 49.97 -29.53
N CYS A 18 -27.66 49.95 -30.51
CA CYS A 18 -27.46 48.76 -31.34
C CYS A 18 -26.95 47.57 -30.50
N ARG A 19 -27.43 46.37 -30.82
CA ARG A 19 -27.06 45.10 -30.15
C ARG A 19 -26.54 44.02 -31.11
N ARG A 20 -26.17 44.39 -32.34
CA ARG A 20 -25.55 43.45 -33.27
C ARG A 20 -24.17 42.97 -32.74
N PRO A 21 -23.74 41.74 -33.03
CA PRO A 21 -22.49 41.17 -32.52
C PRO A 21 -21.27 42.07 -32.71
N GLU A 22 -21.11 42.65 -33.90
CA GLU A 22 -20.00 43.52 -34.27
C GLU A 22 -19.94 44.81 -33.42
N CYS A 23 -21.09 45.40 -33.09
CA CYS A 23 -21.17 46.59 -32.23
C CYS A 23 -20.89 46.24 -30.76
N ILE A 24 -21.38 45.09 -30.29
CA ILE A 24 -21.08 44.58 -28.95
C ILE A 24 -19.58 44.35 -28.81
N ASP A 25 -18.94 43.72 -29.79
CA ASP A 25 -17.51 43.42 -29.76
C ASP A 25 -16.65 44.67 -29.89
N ALA A 26 -17.09 45.67 -30.67
CA ALA A 26 -16.47 46.98 -30.70
C ALA A 26 -16.48 47.68 -29.34
N ASN A 27 -17.63 47.63 -28.63
CA ASN A 27 -17.71 48.17 -27.27
C ASN A 27 -16.85 47.38 -26.28
N LYS A 28 -16.83 46.03 -26.35
CA LYS A 28 -15.93 45.20 -25.52
C LYS A 28 -14.45 45.56 -25.74
N ARG A 29 -14.04 45.74 -27.01
CA ARG A 29 -12.66 46.12 -27.37
C ARG A 29 -12.28 47.47 -26.78
N TYR A 30 -13.15 48.47 -26.93
CA TYR A 30 -12.94 49.79 -26.32
C TYR A 30 -12.87 49.70 -24.80
N CYS A 31 -13.83 49.04 -24.14
CA CYS A 31 -13.82 48.90 -22.68
C CYS A 31 -12.53 48.24 -22.19
N LYS A 32 -12.01 47.24 -22.92
CA LYS A 32 -10.72 46.60 -22.63
C LYS A 32 -9.56 47.59 -22.75
N GLN A 33 -9.49 48.36 -23.85
CA GLN A 33 -8.44 49.37 -24.08
C GLN A 33 -8.51 50.50 -23.05
N TYR A 34 -9.70 51.03 -22.77
CA TYR A 34 -9.93 52.04 -21.75
C TYR A 34 -9.47 51.55 -20.38
N ARG A 35 -9.76 50.30 -20.02
CA ARG A 35 -9.29 49.72 -18.76
C ARG A 35 -7.76 49.64 -18.65
N VAL A 36 -7.06 49.35 -19.75
CA VAL A 36 -5.59 49.39 -19.81
C VAL A 36 -5.06 50.82 -19.63
N ALA A 37 -5.71 51.79 -20.27
CA ALA A 37 -5.28 53.18 -20.25
C ALA A 37 -5.55 53.89 -18.91
N THR A 38 -6.68 53.59 -18.25
CA THR A 38 -7.13 54.28 -17.03
C THR A 38 -6.72 53.57 -15.74
N ILE A 39 -6.61 52.24 -15.74
CA ILE A 39 -6.17 51.49 -14.56
C ILE A 39 -4.67 51.22 -14.69
N HIS A 40 -3.84 51.96 -13.94
CA HIS A 40 -2.39 51.75 -13.85
C HIS A 40 -2.00 50.48 -13.09
N ARG A 41 -2.78 49.41 -13.22
CA ARG A 41 -2.46 48.08 -12.68
C ARG A 41 -2.29 47.11 -13.84
N PRO A 42 -1.23 46.29 -13.84
CA PRO A 42 -1.01 45.33 -14.91
C PRO A 42 -2.15 44.31 -14.97
N ILE A 43 -2.69 44.07 -16.17
CA ILE A 43 -3.75 43.06 -16.39
C ILE A 43 -3.18 41.64 -16.19
N ARG A 44 -1.90 41.46 -16.49
CA ARG A 44 -1.14 40.24 -16.25
C ARG A 44 0.19 40.57 -15.59
N VAL A 45 0.60 39.74 -14.65
CA VAL A 45 1.88 39.84 -13.95
C VAL A 45 2.77 38.66 -14.36
N ASP A 46 4.08 38.82 -14.15
CA ASP A 46 5.04 37.72 -14.32
C ASP A 46 4.62 36.50 -13.50
N ALA A 47 4.67 35.33 -14.14
CA ALA A 47 4.31 34.06 -13.54
C ALA A 47 5.49 33.40 -12.80
N THR A 48 6.72 33.90 -12.95
CA THR A 48 7.93 33.26 -12.41
C THR A 48 7.87 33.01 -10.90
N PRO A 49 7.50 33.98 -10.04
CA PRO A 49 7.43 33.74 -8.59
C PRO A 49 6.37 32.70 -8.21
N VAL A 50 5.26 32.69 -8.96
CA VAL A 50 4.16 31.75 -8.76
C VAL A 50 4.58 30.34 -9.15
N ARG A 51 5.28 30.20 -10.28
CA ARG A 51 5.79 28.91 -10.76
C ARG A 51 6.79 28.31 -9.78
N GLN A 52 7.77 29.10 -9.33
CA GLN A 52 8.76 28.67 -8.33
C GLN A 52 8.09 28.15 -7.04
N ARG A 53 7.04 28.84 -6.59
CA ARG A 53 6.27 28.40 -5.42
C ARG A 53 5.55 27.06 -5.64
N LEU A 54 4.95 26.86 -6.80
CA LEU A 54 4.27 25.61 -7.14
C LEU A 54 5.26 24.46 -7.33
N GLU A 55 6.41 24.72 -7.97
CA GLU A 55 7.52 23.78 -8.12
C GLU A 55 8.08 23.37 -6.76
N GLN A 56 8.20 24.30 -5.79
CA GLN A 56 8.62 24.00 -4.43
C GLN A 56 7.71 22.92 -3.79
N TRP A 57 6.40 23.06 -3.86
CA TRP A 57 5.46 22.06 -3.32
C TRP A 57 5.47 20.75 -4.12
N SER A 58 5.61 20.83 -5.44
CA SER A 58 5.75 19.64 -6.28
C SER A 58 7.01 18.84 -5.93
N ASN A 59 8.13 19.52 -5.69
CA ASN A 59 9.40 18.90 -5.31
C ASN A 59 9.35 18.29 -3.90
N GLN A 60 8.46 18.79 -3.03
CA GLN A 60 8.13 18.16 -1.75
C GLN A 60 7.23 16.91 -1.92
N GLY A 61 6.80 16.58 -3.14
CA GLY A 61 5.99 15.41 -3.46
C GLY A 61 4.47 15.64 -3.38
N TYR A 62 4.02 16.89 -3.24
CA TYR A 62 2.58 17.19 -3.26
C TYR A 62 2.02 17.07 -4.67
N SER A 63 0.88 16.40 -4.81
CA SER A 63 0.18 16.31 -6.08
C SER A 63 -0.48 17.64 -6.47
N HIS A 64 -0.73 17.82 -7.76
CA HIS A 64 -1.51 18.98 -8.25
C HIS A 64 -2.86 19.09 -7.55
N THR A 65 -3.54 17.96 -7.29
CA THR A 65 -4.83 17.94 -6.57
C THR A 65 -4.69 18.50 -5.16
N GLN A 66 -3.67 18.11 -4.40
CA GLN A 66 -3.43 18.65 -3.05
C GLN A 66 -3.15 20.15 -3.10
N ILE A 67 -2.38 20.61 -4.08
CA ILE A 67 -2.07 22.04 -4.29
C ILE A 67 -3.35 22.81 -4.66
N ILE A 68 -4.19 22.27 -5.55
CA ILE A 68 -5.47 22.86 -5.96
C ILE A 68 -6.40 22.99 -4.76
N THR A 69 -6.49 21.99 -3.89
CA THR A 69 -7.38 22.03 -2.72
C THR A 69 -7.08 23.21 -1.81
N VAL A 70 -5.80 23.55 -1.62
CA VAL A 70 -5.41 24.66 -0.73
C VAL A 70 -5.46 26.01 -1.43
N VAL A 71 -4.97 26.09 -2.66
CA VAL A 71 -4.85 27.37 -3.37
C VAL A 71 -6.14 27.74 -4.10
N GLY A 72 -6.97 26.75 -4.39
CA GLY A 72 -8.14 26.81 -5.27
C GLY A 72 -7.77 26.92 -6.76
N GLY A 73 -8.77 26.84 -7.61
CA GLY A 73 -8.64 27.01 -9.07
C GLY A 73 -8.78 25.68 -9.82
N SER A 74 -8.51 25.70 -11.12
CA SER A 74 -8.61 24.51 -11.96
C SER A 74 -7.28 23.79 -12.10
N SER A 75 -7.31 22.47 -12.26
CA SER A 75 -6.11 21.66 -12.53
C SER A 75 -5.37 22.10 -13.80
N GLY A 76 -6.14 22.53 -14.81
CA GLY A 76 -5.59 23.04 -16.07
C GLY A 76 -4.78 24.33 -15.88
N ASP A 77 -5.20 25.23 -14.98
CA ASP A 77 -4.48 26.48 -14.74
C ASP A 77 -3.13 26.25 -14.06
N ILE A 78 -3.09 25.41 -13.01
CA ILE A 78 -1.84 25.06 -12.32
C ILE A 78 -0.89 24.33 -13.27
N SER A 79 -1.41 23.39 -14.06
CA SER A 79 -0.60 22.65 -15.03
C SER A 79 0.00 23.59 -16.08
N LYS A 80 -0.73 24.60 -16.58
CA LYS A 80 -0.20 25.59 -17.52
C LYS A 80 0.88 26.48 -16.91
N ILE A 81 0.72 26.87 -15.65
CA ILE A 81 1.72 27.70 -14.94
C ILE A 81 3.03 26.93 -14.78
N LEU A 82 2.94 25.66 -14.34
CA LEU A 82 4.09 24.76 -14.23
C LEU A 82 4.72 24.46 -15.60
N ALA A 83 3.92 24.30 -16.65
CA ALA A 83 4.39 24.10 -18.02
C ALA A 83 5.02 25.34 -18.67
N GLY A 84 5.22 26.45 -17.93
CA GLY A 84 5.99 27.59 -18.42
C GLY A 84 5.15 28.79 -18.87
N GLN A 85 3.87 28.88 -18.52
CA GLN A 85 3.05 30.06 -18.84
C GLN A 85 3.76 31.34 -18.36
N PRO A 86 3.99 32.35 -19.23
CA PRO A 86 4.85 33.48 -18.91
C PRO A 86 4.19 34.52 -18.00
N THR A 87 2.86 34.64 -18.06
CA THR A 87 2.13 35.65 -17.27
C THR A 87 0.81 35.10 -16.74
N VAL A 88 0.37 35.58 -15.58
CA VAL A 88 -0.89 35.18 -14.90
C VAL A 88 -1.70 36.40 -14.48
N ALA A 89 -2.98 36.20 -14.14
CA ALA A 89 -3.79 37.30 -13.60
C ALA A 89 -3.30 37.69 -12.19
N PRO A 90 -3.23 38.99 -11.82
CA PRO A 90 -2.74 39.43 -10.51
C PRO A 90 -3.46 38.76 -9.33
N LYS A 91 -4.78 38.56 -9.44
CA LYS A 91 -5.58 37.88 -8.41
C LYS A 91 -5.15 36.42 -8.19
N VAL A 92 -4.77 35.73 -9.27
CA VAL A 92 -4.29 34.34 -9.20
C VAL A 92 -2.91 34.29 -8.57
N ALA A 93 -2.01 35.19 -8.96
CA ALA A 93 -0.67 35.30 -8.38
C ALA A 93 -0.71 35.58 -6.87
N ALA A 94 -1.46 36.62 -6.46
CA ALA A 94 -1.59 36.98 -5.05
C ALA A 94 -2.12 35.82 -4.20
N ARG A 95 -3.11 35.09 -4.71
CA ARG A 95 -3.70 33.94 -4.01
C ARG A 95 -2.72 32.77 -3.86
N ILE A 96 -1.96 32.41 -4.90
CA ILE A 96 -0.98 31.33 -4.83
C ILE A 96 0.16 31.71 -3.87
N LEU A 97 0.68 32.94 -3.98
CA LEU A 97 1.81 33.42 -3.19
C LEU A 97 1.46 33.60 -1.70
N ALA A 98 0.22 34.01 -1.39
CA ALA A 98 -0.24 34.15 -0.01
C ALA A 98 -0.62 32.81 0.65
N SER A 99 -0.65 31.71 -0.10
CA SER A 99 -1.03 30.41 0.46
C SER A 99 0.11 29.81 1.29
N ALA A 100 -0.26 29.30 2.47
CA ALA A 100 0.65 28.55 3.35
C ALA A 100 1.17 27.25 2.70
N GLY A 101 0.44 26.73 1.70
CA GLY A 101 0.76 25.50 0.97
C GLY A 101 0.01 24.28 1.48
N PRO A 102 0.16 23.13 0.80
CA PRO A 102 -0.48 21.88 1.20
C PRO A 102 -0.03 21.40 2.58
N THR A 103 -0.96 20.83 3.34
CA THR A 103 -0.68 20.18 4.63
C THR A 103 -0.91 18.67 4.54
N GLY A 104 -0.28 17.92 5.45
CA GLY A 104 -0.38 16.45 5.50
C GLY A 104 0.63 15.74 4.60
N THR A 105 0.49 14.42 4.49
CA THR A 105 1.43 13.56 3.76
C THR A 105 1.39 13.86 2.26
N PRO A 106 2.52 14.19 1.63
CA PRO A 106 2.59 14.39 0.19
C PRO A 106 2.17 13.12 -0.56
N PHE A 107 1.36 13.25 -1.61
CA PHE A 107 0.82 12.08 -2.33
C PHE A 107 1.90 11.21 -2.99
N HIS A 108 3.02 11.82 -3.39
CA HIS A 108 4.17 11.15 -3.97
C HIS A 108 5.26 10.81 -2.93
N ALA A 109 5.01 11.04 -1.63
CA ALA A 109 5.93 10.63 -0.60
C ALA A 109 6.07 9.10 -0.59
N VAL A 110 7.31 8.62 -0.49
CA VAL A 110 7.65 7.21 -0.44
C VAL A 110 8.42 6.88 0.85
N THR A 111 8.28 5.66 1.31
CA THR A 111 8.99 5.08 2.46
C THR A 111 9.44 3.65 2.12
N ASP A 112 10.24 3.04 2.98
CA ASP A 112 10.67 1.65 2.83
C ASP A 112 9.46 0.70 2.78
N SER A 113 9.50 -0.27 1.87
CA SER A 113 8.37 -1.17 1.64
C SER A 113 8.37 -2.40 2.56
N THR A 114 9.48 -2.69 3.24
CA THR A 114 9.73 -3.94 3.98
C THR A 114 8.60 -4.24 4.94
N GLY A 115 8.30 -3.31 5.84
CA GLY A 115 7.24 -3.47 6.82
C GLY A 115 5.84 -3.57 6.21
N THR A 116 5.62 -2.96 5.04
CA THR A 116 4.35 -3.07 4.30
C THR A 116 4.19 -4.48 3.73
N ILE A 117 5.26 -5.02 3.12
CA ILE A 117 5.29 -6.35 2.53
C ILE A 117 5.09 -7.41 3.61
N ARG A 118 5.85 -7.33 4.72
CA ARG A 118 5.76 -8.29 5.84
C ARG A 118 4.37 -8.34 6.46
N ARG A 119 3.74 -7.17 6.69
CA ARG A 119 2.35 -7.11 7.19
C ARG A 119 1.34 -7.74 6.22
N ALA A 120 1.49 -7.48 4.92
CA ALA A 120 0.62 -8.08 3.90
C ALA A 120 0.80 -9.61 3.79
N GLN A 121 2.03 -10.11 3.86
CA GLN A 121 2.34 -11.54 3.90
C GLN A 121 1.71 -12.19 5.14
N ALA A 122 1.84 -11.56 6.31
CA ALA A 122 1.23 -12.07 7.52
C ALA A 122 -0.30 -12.14 7.44
N LEU A 123 -0.97 -11.12 6.88
CA LEU A 123 -2.43 -11.20 6.66
C LEU A 123 -2.81 -12.38 5.73
N HIS A 124 -1.98 -12.71 4.75
CA HIS A 124 -2.17 -13.92 3.94
C HIS A 124 -1.97 -15.22 4.74
N THR A 125 -0.98 -15.28 5.65
CA THR A 125 -0.80 -16.44 6.54
C THR A 125 -2.03 -16.68 7.43
N ILE A 126 -2.70 -15.60 7.85
CA ILE A 126 -3.96 -15.66 8.63
C ILE A 126 -5.17 -16.08 7.77
N GLY A 127 -5.05 -15.98 6.44
CA GLY A 127 -6.07 -16.39 5.47
C GLY A 127 -6.91 -15.26 4.89
N HIS A 128 -6.43 -14.01 4.96
CA HIS A 128 -7.10 -12.89 4.27
C HIS A 128 -6.67 -12.83 2.80
N SER A 129 -7.64 -12.80 1.89
CA SER A 129 -7.38 -12.72 0.45
C SER A 129 -6.84 -11.35 0.02
N TYR A 130 -6.22 -11.28 -1.17
CA TYR A 130 -5.75 -10.01 -1.76
C TYR A 130 -6.85 -8.96 -1.83
N TYR A 131 -8.07 -9.37 -2.21
CA TYR A 131 -9.22 -8.48 -2.31
C TYR A 131 -9.59 -7.88 -0.95
N LYS A 132 -9.60 -8.71 0.11
CA LYS A 132 -9.97 -8.28 1.46
C LYS A 132 -8.95 -7.28 2.03
N ILE A 133 -7.66 -7.54 1.80
CA ILE A 133 -6.58 -6.65 2.25
C ILE A 133 -6.61 -5.35 1.44
N ALA A 134 -6.63 -5.43 0.11
CA ALA A 134 -6.61 -4.25 -0.76
C ALA A 134 -7.84 -3.35 -0.56
N ALA A 135 -9.01 -3.89 -0.19
CA ALA A 135 -10.18 -3.08 0.15
C ALA A 135 -9.94 -2.14 1.35
N SER A 136 -8.94 -2.40 2.18
CA SER A 136 -8.56 -1.60 3.34
C SER A 136 -7.40 -0.63 3.10
N VAL A 137 -6.79 -0.65 1.92
CA VAL A 137 -5.54 0.03 1.60
C VAL A 137 -5.76 0.90 0.36
N PRO A 138 -5.17 2.11 0.25
CA PRO A 138 -5.35 2.96 -0.93
C PRO A 138 -4.55 2.46 -2.14
N MET A 139 -4.83 1.24 -2.60
CA MET A 139 -4.24 0.61 -3.78
C MET A 139 -5.21 -0.33 -4.49
N ALA A 140 -4.97 -0.56 -5.77
CA ALA A 140 -5.67 -1.60 -6.52
C ALA A 140 -5.18 -3.00 -6.12
N VAL A 141 -6.07 -4.00 -6.20
CA VAL A 141 -5.76 -5.41 -5.87
C VAL A 141 -4.56 -5.95 -6.66
N ASN A 142 -4.49 -5.64 -7.96
CA ASN A 142 -3.37 -6.05 -8.82
C ASN A 142 -2.03 -5.46 -8.37
N HIS A 143 -2.03 -4.28 -7.75
CA HIS A 143 -0.81 -3.68 -7.22
C HIS A 143 -0.34 -4.38 -5.95
N LEU A 144 -1.25 -4.90 -5.12
CA LEU A 144 -0.87 -5.70 -3.94
C LEU A 144 -0.17 -7.00 -4.34
N GLY A 145 -0.69 -7.70 -5.36
CA GLY A 145 -0.02 -8.88 -5.91
C GLY A 145 1.39 -8.56 -6.41
N ARG A 146 1.52 -7.49 -7.20
CA ARG A 146 2.84 -7.01 -7.68
C ARG A 146 3.78 -6.59 -6.56
N LEU A 147 3.26 -5.97 -5.49
CA LEU A 147 4.05 -5.55 -4.33
C LEU A 147 4.67 -6.78 -3.64
N LEU A 148 3.90 -7.84 -3.41
CA LEU A 148 4.39 -9.06 -2.78
C LEU A 148 5.32 -9.88 -3.68
N ASP A 149 5.07 -9.89 -4.99
CA ASP A 149 5.88 -10.65 -5.94
C ASP A 149 7.19 -9.94 -6.31
N LYS A 150 7.20 -8.61 -6.44
CA LYS A 150 8.37 -7.84 -6.90
C LYS A 150 9.18 -7.20 -5.77
N GLN A 151 8.57 -7.04 -4.59
CA GLN A 151 9.21 -6.47 -3.40
C GLN A 151 10.07 -5.23 -3.72
N PRO A 152 9.48 -4.19 -4.36
CA PRO A 152 10.21 -2.95 -4.67
C PRO A 152 10.74 -2.32 -3.39
N PRO A 153 11.90 -1.64 -3.38
CA PRO A 153 12.52 -1.11 -2.15
C PRO A 153 11.66 -0.04 -1.45
N THR A 154 10.81 0.66 -2.20
CA THR A 154 9.99 1.75 -1.67
C THR A 154 8.53 1.59 -2.04
N VAL A 155 7.65 2.08 -1.18
CA VAL A 155 6.21 2.17 -1.39
C VAL A 155 5.71 3.56 -0.99
N ARG A 156 4.53 3.97 -1.49
CA ARG A 156 3.93 5.25 -1.08
C ARG A 156 3.61 5.24 0.42
N VAL A 157 3.85 6.35 1.10
CA VAL A 157 3.56 6.49 2.55
C VAL A 157 2.09 6.19 2.85
N ALA A 158 1.16 6.72 2.06
CA ALA A 158 -0.28 6.44 2.24
C ALA A 158 -0.62 4.94 2.13
N VAL A 159 0.12 4.19 1.31
CA VAL A 159 -0.03 2.73 1.21
C VAL A 159 0.51 2.05 2.46
N ALA A 160 1.68 2.45 2.94
CA ALA A 160 2.27 1.88 4.16
C ALA A 160 1.36 2.12 5.37
N GLU A 161 0.87 3.35 5.54
CA GLU A 161 -0.10 3.71 6.59
C GLU A 161 -1.40 2.91 6.46
N GLY A 162 -1.95 2.81 5.23
CA GLY A 162 -3.15 2.01 4.97
C GLY A 162 -2.96 0.54 5.29
N MET A 163 -1.80 -0.03 4.96
CA MET A 163 -1.47 -1.43 5.28
C MET A 163 -1.29 -1.65 6.78
N ALA A 164 -0.62 -0.73 7.48
CA ALA A 164 -0.50 -0.79 8.94
C ALA A 164 -1.88 -0.75 9.62
N ALA A 165 -2.78 0.12 9.14
CA ALA A 165 -4.16 0.18 9.62
C ALA A 165 -4.95 -1.10 9.27
N ALA A 166 -4.80 -1.63 8.06
CA ALA A 166 -5.43 -2.90 7.65
C ALA A 166 -4.95 -4.06 8.53
N TYR A 167 -3.64 -4.13 8.79
CA TYR A 167 -3.04 -5.12 9.66
C TYR A 167 -3.62 -5.05 11.07
N LYS A 168 -3.62 -3.87 11.70
CA LYS A 168 -4.17 -3.67 13.05
C LYS A 168 -5.63 -4.14 13.19
N ARG A 169 -6.43 -3.98 12.13
CA ARG A 169 -7.84 -4.40 12.13
C ARG A 169 -8.04 -5.89 11.88
N LEU A 170 -7.24 -6.48 10.99
CA LEU A 170 -7.48 -7.81 10.45
C LEU A 170 -6.63 -8.91 11.11
N SER A 171 -5.54 -8.55 11.78
CA SER A 171 -4.60 -9.51 12.36
C SER A 171 -5.22 -10.42 13.42
N ALA A 172 -6.16 -9.91 14.21
CA ALA A 172 -6.84 -10.67 15.25
C ALA A 172 -8.04 -11.51 14.73
N ILE A 173 -8.39 -11.37 13.45
CA ILE A 173 -9.55 -12.04 12.85
C ILE A 173 -9.06 -13.12 11.89
N PRO A 174 -9.38 -14.41 12.12
CA PRO A 174 -9.07 -15.47 11.17
C PRO A 174 -9.70 -15.19 9.81
N GLY A 175 -8.89 -15.29 8.75
CA GLY A 175 -9.39 -15.18 7.39
C GLY A 175 -9.99 -16.51 6.89
N THR A 176 -10.98 -16.42 6.00
CA THR A 176 -11.71 -17.58 5.47
C THR A 176 -11.13 -18.13 4.17
N ASP A 177 -10.08 -17.52 3.60
CA ASP A 177 -9.50 -17.95 2.33
C ASP A 177 -8.39 -18.98 2.54
N GLY A 178 -8.74 -20.26 2.36
CA GLY A 178 -7.78 -21.37 2.41
C GLY A 178 -6.71 -21.32 1.30
N LYS A 179 -7.00 -20.71 0.14
CA LYS A 179 -6.00 -20.57 -0.94
C LYS A 179 -4.94 -19.56 -0.57
N ALA A 180 -5.31 -18.49 0.15
CA ALA A 180 -4.35 -17.52 0.69
C ALA A 180 -3.38 -18.19 1.67
N LYS A 181 -3.88 -19.02 2.59
CA LYS A 181 -3.05 -19.79 3.53
C LYS A 181 -2.12 -20.75 2.81
N ALA A 182 -2.64 -21.56 1.87
CA ALA A 182 -1.84 -22.51 1.11
C ALA A 182 -0.75 -21.82 0.28
N ARG A 183 -1.06 -20.67 -0.34
CA ARG A 183 -0.06 -19.86 -1.06
C ARG A 183 1.01 -19.33 -0.12
N ALA A 184 0.63 -18.81 1.05
CA ALA A 184 1.57 -18.29 2.03
C ALA A 184 2.52 -19.38 2.53
N ALA A 185 2.00 -20.58 2.84
CA ALA A 185 2.79 -21.74 3.23
C ALA A 185 3.78 -22.14 2.13
N ARG A 186 3.31 -22.29 0.88
CA ARG A 186 4.17 -22.64 -0.27
C ARG A 186 5.29 -21.62 -0.52
N LEU A 187 5.04 -20.34 -0.24
CA LEU A 187 6.03 -19.27 -0.42
C LEU A 187 6.87 -19.02 0.84
N GLY A 188 6.70 -19.83 1.91
CA GLY A 188 7.44 -19.69 3.16
C GLY A 188 7.18 -18.39 3.92
N TRP A 189 6.03 -17.74 3.67
CA TRP A 189 5.71 -16.46 4.29
C TRP A 189 5.47 -16.62 5.79
N LYS A 190 6.08 -15.71 6.56
CA LYS A 190 6.02 -15.74 8.02
C LYS A 190 4.88 -14.86 8.54
N SER A 191 4.29 -15.27 9.67
CA SER A 191 3.34 -14.43 10.39
C SER A 191 4.08 -13.26 11.05
N VAL A 192 3.37 -12.19 11.44
CA VAL A 192 4.01 -11.07 12.18
C VAL A 192 4.54 -11.51 13.54
N ALA A 193 3.96 -12.53 14.17
CA ALA A 193 4.48 -13.05 15.45
C ALA A 193 5.89 -13.65 15.33
N ALA A 194 6.31 -13.99 14.11
CA ALA A 194 7.70 -14.39 13.83
C ALA A 194 8.63 -13.17 13.64
N TRP A 195 8.16 -11.95 13.85
CA TRP A 195 8.97 -10.74 13.81
C TRP A 195 8.84 -10.07 15.17
N ASP A 196 9.97 -9.76 15.79
CA ASP A 196 10.02 -8.94 17.01
C ASP A 196 9.44 -7.53 16.74
N ASP A 197 9.50 -6.62 17.72
CA ASP A 197 9.01 -5.24 17.64
C ASP A 197 9.55 -4.44 16.43
N ASN A 198 10.55 -4.97 15.70
CA ASN A 198 11.24 -4.33 14.59
C ASN A 198 10.83 -4.83 13.18
N ILE A 199 9.54 -5.09 12.96
CA ILE A 199 8.99 -5.53 11.65
C ILE A 199 9.33 -4.59 10.48
N ASP A 200 9.58 -3.31 10.75
CA ASP A 200 9.85 -2.28 9.74
C ASP A 200 11.34 -2.20 9.32
N ASP A 201 12.26 -2.82 10.07
CA ASP A 201 13.69 -2.81 9.75
C ASP A 201 14.04 -3.85 8.67
N PRO A 202 14.57 -3.43 7.51
CA PRO A 202 15.03 -4.33 6.45
C PRO A 202 16.05 -5.38 6.91
N ALA A 203 16.90 -5.03 7.89
CA ALA A 203 17.93 -5.92 8.41
C ALA A 203 17.43 -6.93 9.46
N ALA A 204 16.23 -6.72 10.00
CA ALA A 204 15.63 -7.66 10.94
C ALA A 204 15.37 -9.00 10.23
N THR A 205 15.67 -10.09 10.93
CA THR A 205 15.36 -11.46 10.50
C THR A 205 14.20 -12.01 11.31
N PRO A 206 13.30 -12.81 10.72
CA PRO A 206 12.21 -13.38 11.47
C PRO A 206 12.75 -14.41 12.48
N GLU A 207 12.17 -14.41 13.68
CA GLU A 207 12.27 -15.50 14.65
C GLU A 207 11.62 -16.74 14.03
N THR A 208 12.45 -17.57 13.41
CA THR A 208 12.04 -18.92 13.04
C THR A 208 12.02 -19.79 14.28
N ASP A 209 10.83 -20.24 14.68
CA ASP A 209 10.72 -21.54 15.35
C ASP A 209 11.47 -22.55 14.47
N GLN A 210 12.56 -23.11 14.99
CA GLN A 210 13.46 -24.02 14.26
C GLN A 210 12.80 -25.35 13.85
N ASN A 211 11.49 -25.51 14.01
CA ASN A 211 10.74 -26.74 13.74
C ASN A 211 9.49 -26.49 12.89
N VAL A 212 9.59 -25.74 11.79
CA VAL A 212 8.55 -25.83 10.75
C VAL A 212 8.85 -27.08 9.92
N VAL A 213 8.35 -28.22 10.40
CA VAL A 213 8.40 -29.47 9.64
C VAL A 213 7.60 -29.27 8.36
N ASP A 214 8.21 -29.60 7.22
CA ASP A 214 7.57 -29.51 5.91
C ASP A 214 6.42 -30.53 5.84
N LEU A 215 5.19 -30.06 6.11
CA LEU A 215 3.99 -30.91 6.17
C LEU A 215 3.62 -31.54 4.81
N ASP A 216 4.28 -31.15 3.71
CA ASP A 216 4.11 -31.79 2.40
C ASP A 216 4.94 -33.08 2.23
N ASN A 217 5.92 -33.34 3.10
CA ASN A 217 6.68 -34.57 3.09
C ASN A 217 5.93 -35.72 3.79
N ARG A 218 5.21 -36.52 3.00
CA ARG A 218 4.41 -37.67 3.48
C ARG A 218 5.18 -38.63 4.40
N ARG A 219 6.49 -38.81 4.19
CA ARG A 219 7.33 -39.68 5.05
C ARG A 219 7.59 -39.07 6.42
N GLU A 220 7.80 -37.76 6.46
CA GLU A 220 8.12 -37.01 7.67
C GLU A 220 6.88 -36.83 8.55
N LEU A 221 5.73 -36.55 7.93
CA LEU A 221 4.43 -36.54 8.62
C LEU A 221 4.10 -37.92 9.22
N ALA A 222 4.42 -39.02 8.52
CA ALA A 222 4.25 -40.36 9.07
C ALA A 222 5.18 -40.64 10.26
N ALA A 223 6.42 -40.14 10.22
CA ALA A 223 7.37 -40.26 11.34
C ALA A 223 6.91 -39.48 12.57
N LEU A 224 6.44 -38.25 12.40
CA LEU A 224 5.88 -37.43 13.49
C LEU A 224 4.64 -38.08 14.12
N ARG A 225 3.70 -38.56 13.29
CA ARG A 225 2.51 -39.26 13.79
C ARG A 225 2.88 -40.50 14.59
N ARG A 226 3.89 -41.25 14.13
CA ARG A 226 4.42 -42.42 14.83
C ARG A 226 5.03 -42.04 16.18
N ALA A 227 5.84 -40.98 16.23
CA ALA A 227 6.44 -40.50 17.47
C ALA A 227 5.38 -40.00 18.48
N GLU A 228 4.35 -39.29 18.01
CA GLU A 228 3.28 -38.78 18.87
C GLU A 228 2.40 -39.92 19.44
N ILE A 229 2.04 -40.89 18.60
CA ILE A 229 1.30 -42.09 19.05
C ILE A 229 2.13 -42.89 20.06
N GLU A 230 3.44 -43.04 19.84
CA GLU A 230 4.35 -43.69 20.78
C GLU A 230 4.44 -42.96 22.11
N HIS A 231 4.57 -41.64 22.06
CA HIS A 231 4.64 -40.79 23.24
C HIS A 231 3.38 -40.93 24.08
N LEU A 232 2.19 -40.80 23.48
CA LEU A 232 0.92 -40.95 24.20
C LEU A 232 0.70 -42.38 24.73
N ALA A 233 1.10 -43.40 23.98
CA ALA A 233 1.05 -44.78 24.44
C ALA A 233 2.01 -45.04 25.62
N SER A 234 3.14 -44.34 25.70
CA SER A 234 4.08 -44.45 26.81
C SER A 234 3.50 -43.97 28.15
N PHE A 235 2.51 -43.07 28.12
CA PHE A 235 1.74 -42.66 29.29
C PHE A 235 0.57 -43.59 29.62
N ASN A 236 0.51 -44.77 29.00
CA ASN A 236 -0.52 -45.78 29.20
C ASN A 236 -1.94 -45.29 28.86
N ILE A 237 -2.04 -44.31 27.95
CA ILE A 237 -3.32 -43.82 27.43
C ILE A 237 -3.91 -44.91 26.51
N PRO A 238 -5.19 -45.30 26.69
CA PRO A 238 -5.78 -46.34 25.87
C PRO A 238 -5.93 -45.91 24.40
N GLU A 239 -5.71 -46.85 23.46
CA GLU A 239 -5.59 -46.59 22.02
C GLU A 239 -6.78 -45.79 21.43
N HIS A 240 -7.99 -46.05 21.94
CA HIS A 240 -9.19 -45.35 21.51
C HIS A 240 -9.20 -43.86 21.88
N GLU A 241 -8.56 -43.50 23.00
CA GLU A 241 -8.44 -42.13 23.48
C GLU A 241 -7.32 -41.40 22.72
N ILE A 242 -6.22 -42.09 22.40
CA ILE A 242 -5.17 -41.59 21.49
C ILE A 242 -5.78 -41.27 20.12
N ALA A 243 -6.56 -42.20 19.55
CA ALA A 243 -7.23 -42.02 18.26
C ALA A 243 -8.17 -40.81 18.26
N ASN A 244 -8.97 -40.65 19.32
CA ASN A 244 -9.87 -39.50 19.48
C ASN A 244 -9.08 -38.18 19.60
N ARG A 245 -8.00 -38.17 20.39
CA ARG A 245 -7.17 -36.97 20.63
C ARG A 245 -6.44 -36.50 19.38
N LEU A 246 -6.01 -37.45 18.54
CA LEU A 246 -5.28 -37.16 17.30
C LEU A 246 -6.18 -37.08 16.06
N GLY A 247 -7.49 -37.31 16.18
CA GLY A 247 -8.43 -37.31 15.06
C GLY A 247 -8.16 -38.40 14.03
N MET A 248 -7.70 -39.57 14.47
CA MET A 248 -7.33 -40.71 13.62
C MET A 248 -8.29 -41.89 13.81
N SER A 249 -8.30 -42.83 12.86
CA SER A 249 -9.07 -44.08 13.05
C SER A 249 -8.42 -44.94 14.13
N ARG A 250 -9.25 -45.64 14.91
CA ARG A 250 -8.78 -46.56 15.95
C ARG A 250 -7.92 -47.67 15.36
N ASP A 251 -8.33 -48.21 14.21
CA ASP A 251 -7.61 -49.28 13.51
C ASP A 251 -6.21 -48.82 13.06
N TYR A 252 -6.07 -47.58 12.60
CA TYR A 252 -4.76 -47.03 12.21
C TYR A 252 -3.81 -46.91 13.40
N VAL A 253 -4.30 -46.44 14.55
CA VAL A 253 -3.50 -46.35 15.78
C VAL A 253 -3.12 -47.74 16.28
N HIS A 254 -4.06 -48.69 16.25
CA HIS A 254 -3.84 -50.08 16.65
C HIS A 254 -2.77 -50.78 15.81
N ASP A 255 -2.91 -50.72 14.48
CA ASP A 255 -1.96 -51.34 13.55
C ASP A 255 -0.56 -50.73 13.68
N LEU A 256 -0.46 -49.41 13.84
CA LEU A 256 0.81 -48.73 14.00
C LEU A 256 1.52 -49.14 15.31
N LEU A 257 0.80 -49.18 16.43
CA LEU A 257 1.35 -49.63 17.71
C LEU A 257 1.76 -51.11 17.68
N ARG A 258 0.99 -51.96 16.99
CA ARG A 258 1.33 -53.37 16.79
C ARG A 258 2.62 -53.52 15.98
N ASP A 259 2.78 -52.77 14.90
CA ASP A 259 3.98 -52.79 14.07
C ASP A 259 5.20 -52.24 14.82
N MET A 260 5.01 -51.21 15.64
CA MET A 260 6.07 -50.69 16.52
C MET A 260 6.52 -51.70 17.56
N ARG A 261 5.59 -52.46 18.15
CA ARG A 261 5.95 -53.55 19.07
C ARG A 261 6.75 -54.62 18.34
N LYS A 262 6.33 -55.04 17.14
CA LYS A 262 7.07 -55.99 16.32
C LYS A 262 8.50 -55.50 16.05
N ASP A 263 8.67 -54.25 15.60
CA ASP A 263 10.00 -53.67 15.32
C ASP A 263 10.94 -53.66 16.55
N ARG A 264 10.40 -53.47 17.76
CA ARG A 264 11.18 -53.56 19.01
C ARG A 264 11.64 -54.98 19.34
N PHE A 265 10.91 -56.01 18.90
CA PHE A 265 11.31 -57.40 19.08
C PHE A 265 12.29 -57.90 18.00
N THR A 266 12.38 -57.24 16.84
CA THR A 266 13.25 -57.66 15.73
C THR A 266 14.66 -57.04 15.75
N LYS A 267 14.92 -55.99 16.55
CA LYS A 267 16.26 -55.40 16.73
C LYS A 267 16.89 -55.85 18.06
N PRO A 268 17.97 -56.67 18.08
CA PRO A 268 18.68 -56.98 19.31
C PRO A 268 19.43 -55.73 19.83
N ALA A 269 19.39 -55.54 21.15
CA ALA A 269 20.10 -54.48 21.85
C ALA A 269 21.62 -54.57 21.61
N MET A 270 22.19 -53.61 20.86
CA MET A 270 23.64 -53.41 20.87
C MET A 270 24.01 -52.67 22.15
N ALA A 271 24.84 -53.35 22.94
CA ALA A 271 25.33 -52.94 24.24
C ALA A 271 26.07 -51.60 24.20
N SER A 272 25.73 -50.73 25.15
CA SER A 272 26.53 -49.58 25.56
C SER A 272 27.81 -50.08 26.23
N VAL A 273 28.95 -50.02 25.51
CA VAL A 273 30.28 -50.16 26.13
C VAL A 273 30.67 -48.80 26.71
N SER A 274 30.72 -48.76 28.04
CA SER A 274 31.34 -47.69 28.81
C SER A 274 32.84 -47.66 28.55
N ASN A 275 33.37 -46.55 28.04
CA ASN A 275 34.80 -46.24 28.13
C ASN A 275 35.01 -45.10 29.14
N LEU A 276 35.39 -45.49 30.35
CA LEU A 276 36.32 -44.71 31.16
C LEU A 276 37.69 -44.83 30.49
N GLU A 277 38.31 -43.72 30.12
CA GLU A 277 39.76 -43.65 29.98
C GLU A 277 40.32 -42.50 30.82
N VAL A 278 41.33 -42.88 31.60
CA VAL A 278 42.20 -42.11 32.47
C VAL A 278 43.42 -41.68 31.66
N ALA A 279 43.77 -40.39 31.72
CA ALA A 279 45.13 -39.81 31.59
C ALA A 279 44.96 -38.27 31.73
N ALA A 280 45.69 -37.51 32.54
CA ALA A 280 46.88 -37.71 33.35
C ALA A 280 46.86 -36.68 34.51
#